data_AF-S4P1X6-F1
#
_entry.id   AF-S4P1X6-F1
#
_cell.length_a   1.000
_cell.length_b   1.000
_cell.length_c   1.000
_cell.angle_alpha   90.00
_cell.angle_beta   90.00
_cell.angle_gamma   90.00
#
_symmetry.space_group_name_H-M   'P 1'
#
loop_
_entity.id
_entity.type
_entity.pdbx_description
1 polymer ?
#
loop_
_entity_poly.entity_id
_entity_poly.type
_entity_poly.pdbx_seq_one_letter_code
_entity_poly.pdbx_strand_id
1 'polypeptide(L)'
;MKTNMAWDEAINQHKEIKQRKLLISIGSGPRDILIPAGLTSSSDSHMSALTTSIPGVWVTPNHVSMVWCKQLVMVINRFLFDIIDPKKEQVTEDRSVIVSKATQYFQANRSMILNPQTTRNNVTMQADSFWYEDNRRIYQVTRPQIDRTTHLMIRLVSFPQNRF
;
A
#
# COMPACT_ATOMS: atom_id res chain seq x y z
N MET A 1 27.62 -1.33 15.46
CA MET A 1 26.48 -1.56 16.38
C MET A 1 26.36 -0.36 17.33
N LYS A 2 25.91 0.79 16.81
CA LYS A 2 25.70 2.04 17.59
C LYS A 2 24.48 2.86 17.10
N THR A 3 23.77 2.38 16.09
CA THR A 3 22.75 3.15 15.36
C THR A 3 21.41 3.25 16.10
N ASN A 4 21.11 2.32 17.01
CA ASN A 4 19.82 2.33 17.75
C ASN A 4 19.82 3.31 18.94
N MET A 5 21.00 3.70 19.43
CA MET A 5 21.13 4.49 20.66
C MET A 5 20.45 5.86 20.56
N ALA A 6 20.58 6.55 19.42
CA ALA A 6 19.95 7.85 19.19
C ALA A 6 18.42 7.77 19.07
N TRP A 7 17.88 6.73 18.42
CA TRP A 7 16.44 6.51 18.34
C TRP A 7 15.85 6.13 19.70
N ASP A 8 16.57 5.31 20.46
CA ASP A 8 16.15 4.90 21.80
C ASP A 8 16.05 6.11 22.73
N GLU A 9 17.07 6.97 22.74
CA GLU A 9 17.12 8.19 23.54
C GLU A 9 16.06 9.21 23.11
N ALA A 10 15.95 9.52 21.83
CA ALA A 10 15.07 10.59 21.37
C ALA A 10 13.58 10.20 21.33
N ILE A 11 13.25 8.91 21.19
CA ILE A 11 11.89 8.48 20.83
C ILE A 11 11.37 7.38 21.74
N ASN A 12 12.16 6.33 22.04
CA ASN A 12 11.66 5.26 22.90
C ASN A 12 11.52 5.71 24.36
N GLN A 13 12.33 6.66 24.82
CA GLN A 13 12.13 7.31 26.13
C GLN A 13 10.90 8.23 26.16
N HIS A 14 10.47 8.77 25.01
CA HIS A 14 9.38 9.75 24.91
C HIS A 14 8.11 9.16 24.27
N LYS A 15 7.32 8.44 25.08
CA LYS A 15 6.06 7.79 24.64
C LYS A 15 5.08 8.74 23.94
N GLU A 16 5.00 9.99 24.40
CA GLU A 16 4.10 10.99 23.80
C GLU A 16 4.44 11.29 22.33
N ILE A 17 5.73 11.39 22.01
CA ILE A 17 6.20 11.65 20.64
C ILE A 17 5.89 10.45 19.74
N LYS A 18 6.11 9.23 20.26
CA LYS A 18 5.82 7.98 19.55
C LYS A 18 4.33 7.84 19.21
N GLN A 19 3.45 8.28 20.10
CA GLN A 19 2.00 8.25 19.87
C GLN A 19 1.50 9.33 18.90
N ARG A 20 2.14 10.51 18.89
CA ARG A 20 1.74 11.63 18.01
C ARG A 20 2.21 11.46 16.56
N LYS A 21 3.37 10.85 16.35
CA LYS A 21 3.98 10.72 15.00
C LYS A 21 3.63 9.39 14.35
N LEU A 22 3.59 9.37 13.02
CA LEU A 22 3.51 8.14 12.23
C LEU A 22 4.87 7.90 11.58
N LEU A 23 5.45 6.72 11.81
CA LEU A 23 6.74 6.34 11.22
C LEU A 23 6.52 5.30 10.13
N ILE A 24 6.87 5.64 8.90
CA ILE A 24 6.80 4.76 7.73
C ILE A 24 8.22 4.49 7.25
N SER A 25 8.61 3.22 7.27
CA SER A 25 9.90 2.77 6.75
C SER A 25 9.73 2.29 5.32
N ILE A 26 10.44 2.92 4.38
CA ILE A 26 10.42 2.55 2.96
C ILE A 26 11.78 2.02 2.57
N GLY A 27 11.80 0.79 2.07
CA GLY A 27 13.00 0.13 1.59
C GLY A 27 13.07 0.11 0.08
N SER A 28 14.30 0.16 -0.44
CA SER A 28 14.53 -0.16 -1.83
C SER A 28 14.18 -1.63 -2.09
N GLY A 29 13.77 -1.94 -3.32
CA GLY A 29 13.56 -3.33 -3.70
C GLY A 29 14.85 -4.03 -4.14
N PRO A 30 14.77 -5.15 -4.87
CA PRO A 30 15.90 -6.04 -5.16
C PRO A 30 17.06 -5.45 -5.99
N ARG A 31 16.95 -4.21 -6.49
CA ARG A 31 18.06 -3.51 -7.17
C ARG A 31 19.00 -2.76 -6.23
N ASP A 32 18.64 -2.63 -4.96
CA ASP A 32 19.54 -2.08 -3.95
C ASP A 32 20.45 -3.19 -3.43
N ILE A 33 21.72 -3.10 -3.81
CA ILE A 33 22.77 -4.04 -3.42
C ILE A 33 23.45 -3.63 -2.11
N LEU A 34 23.21 -2.40 -1.62
CA LEU A 34 23.86 -1.87 -0.42
C LEU A 34 23.06 -2.22 0.84
N ILE A 35 21.73 -2.13 0.76
CA ILE A 35 20.84 -2.39 1.90
C ILE A 35 19.90 -3.56 1.58
N PRO A 36 20.04 -4.69 2.30
CA PRO A 36 19.11 -5.81 2.20
C PRO A 36 17.67 -5.42 2.53
N ALA A 37 16.72 -5.89 1.74
CA ALA A 37 15.29 -5.61 1.92
C ALA A 37 14.76 -5.95 3.32
N GLY A 38 15.29 -7.00 3.96
CA GLY A 38 14.89 -7.42 5.31
C GLY A 38 15.15 -6.38 6.41
N LEU A 39 16.13 -5.47 6.21
CA LEU A 39 16.43 -4.39 7.16
C LEU A 39 15.39 -3.25 7.12
N THR A 40 14.49 -3.25 6.15
CA THR A 40 13.39 -2.28 6.07
C THR A 40 12.39 -2.49 7.20
N SER A 41 12.21 -3.75 7.62
CA SER A 41 11.28 -4.11 8.68
C SER A 41 11.85 -3.72 10.04
N SER A 42 11.18 -2.79 10.74
CA SER A 42 11.56 -2.35 12.08
C SER A 42 10.37 -2.43 13.04
N SER A 43 10.63 -2.85 14.28
CA SER A 43 9.65 -2.85 15.38
C SER A 43 9.17 -1.46 15.78
N ASP A 44 9.95 -0.42 15.47
CA ASP A 44 9.60 0.97 15.79
C ASP A 44 8.77 1.63 14.69
N SER A 45 8.82 1.09 13.47
CA SER A 45 8.01 1.58 12.36
C SER A 45 6.57 1.14 12.53
N HIS A 46 5.63 2.05 12.28
CA HIS A 46 4.21 1.71 12.26
C HIS A 46 3.88 0.92 11.00
N MET A 47 4.58 1.23 9.90
CA MET A 47 4.44 0.55 8.62
C MET A 47 5.81 0.42 7.97
N SER A 48 6.05 -0.75 7.37
CA SER A 48 7.24 -1.03 6.56
C SER A 48 6.79 -1.47 5.17
N ALA A 49 7.33 -0.87 4.12
CA ALA A 49 7.01 -1.20 2.75
C ALA A 49 8.27 -1.20 1.87
N LEU A 50 8.38 -2.18 0.99
CA LEU A 50 9.37 -2.12 -0.08
C LEU A 50 8.77 -1.32 -1.23
N THR A 51 9.59 -0.55 -1.94
CA THR A 51 9.18 0.23 -3.11
C THR A 51 8.39 -0.61 -4.13
N THR A 52 8.80 -1.85 -4.39
CA THR A 52 8.10 -2.79 -5.29
C THR A 52 6.75 -3.30 -4.77
N SER A 53 6.44 -3.09 -3.50
CA SER A 53 5.14 -3.43 -2.90
C SER A 53 4.15 -2.25 -2.87
N ILE A 54 4.62 -1.04 -3.16
CA ILE A 54 3.80 0.17 -3.17
C ILE A 54 2.99 0.22 -4.48
N PRO A 55 1.65 0.31 -4.42
CA PRO A 55 0.81 0.45 -5.61
C PRO A 55 1.25 1.61 -6.51
N GLY A 56 1.49 1.33 -7.79
CA GLY A 56 1.92 2.32 -8.79
C GLY A 56 3.45 2.56 -8.86
N VAL A 57 4.24 1.87 -8.03
CA VAL A 57 5.71 1.89 -8.07
C VAL A 57 6.22 0.54 -8.59
N TRP A 58 6.49 0.47 -9.89
CA TRP A 58 6.94 -0.74 -10.57
C TRP A 58 8.45 -0.76 -10.75
N VAL A 59 9.07 0.42 -10.81
CA VAL A 59 10.51 0.56 -10.97
C VAL A 59 11.15 0.34 -9.61
N THR A 60 12.02 -0.66 -9.53
CA THR A 60 12.87 -0.88 -8.37
C THR A 60 14.01 0.15 -8.39
N PRO A 61 14.04 1.15 -7.51
CA PRO A 61 15.18 2.05 -7.43
C PRO A 61 16.39 1.33 -6.83
N ASN A 62 17.59 1.77 -7.22
CA ASN A 62 18.81 1.47 -6.47
C ASN A 62 18.90 2.43 -5.27
N HIS A 63 19.89 2.20 -4.39
CA HIS A 63 20.06 2.97 -3.15
C HIS A 63 20.00 4.49 -3.35
N VAL A 64 20.75 5.01 -4.33
CA VAL A 64 20.88 6.46 -4.59
C VAL A 64 19.63 7.03 -5.27
N SER A 65 18.99 6.25 -6.15
CA SER A 65 17.82 6.69 -6.91
C SER A 65 16.51 6.56 -6.15
N MET A 66 16.48 5.93 -4.97
CA MET A 66 15.24 5.72 -4.21
C MET A 66 14.56 7.05 -3.88
N VAL A 67 15.32 8.05 -3.42
CA VAL A 67 14.79 9.38 -3.08
C VAL A 67 14.36 10.20 -4.30
N TRP A 68 14.85 9.84 -5.50
CA TRP A 68 14.56 10.54 -6.76
C TRP A 68 13.58 9.79 -7.67
N CYS A 69 13.09 8.63 -7.25
CA CYS A 69 12.21 7.81 -8.06
C CYS A 69 10.86 8.52 -8.23
N LYS A 70 10.58 9.00 -9.45
CA LYS A 70 9.34 9.74 -9.76
C LYS A 70 8.07 8.99 -9.35
N GLN A 71 8.03 7.67 -9.54
CA GLN A 71 6.86 6.86 -9.14
C GLN A 71 6.65 6.91 -7.62
N LEU A 72 7.71 6.75 -6.83
CA LEU A 72 7.65 6.83 -5.38
C LEU A 72 7.27 8.24 -4.89
N VAL A 73 7.90 9.27 -5.44
CA VAL A 73 7.63 10.68 -5.11
C VAL A 73 6.17 11.03 -5.38
N MET A 74 5.60 10.57 -6.50
CA MET A 74 4.18 10.81 -6.80
C MET A 74 3.24 10.15 -5.79
N VAL A 75 3.55 8.93 -5.31
CA VAL A 75 2.74 8.25 -4.29
C VAL A 75 2.83 8.99 -2.95
N ILE A 76 4.04 9.38 -2.53
CA ILE A 76 4.24 10.16 -1.30
C ILE A 76 3.48 11.48 -1.38
N ASN A 77 3.59 12.21 -2.49
CA ASN A 77 2.87 13.47 -2.66
C ASN A 77 1.35 13.27 -2.59
N ARG A 78 0.80 12.25 -3.26
CA ARG A 78 -0.65 11.95 -3.18
C ARG A 78 -1.08 11.66 -1.75
N PHE A 79 -0.30 10.86 -1.02
CA PHE A 79 -0.56 10.60 0.40
C PHE A 79 -0.54 11.90 1.22
N LEU A 80 0.48 12.76 1.04
CA LEU A 80 0.61 14.02 1.77
C LEU A 80 -0.55 14.98 1.49
N PHE A 81 -1.06 15.03 0.26
CA PHE A 81 -2.24 15.83 -0.07
C PHE A 81 -3.55 15.23 0.47
N ASP A 82 -3.66 13.90 0.53
CA ASP A 82 -4.87 13.20 0.96
C ASP A 82 -5.07 13.20 2.50
N ILE A 83 -4.02 13.54 3.27
CA ILE A 83 -4.12 13.76 4.72
C ILE A 83 -4.46 15.22 5.09
N ILE A 84 -4.56 16.12 4.13
CA ILE A 84 -4.95 17.52 4.38
C ILE A 84 -6.48 17.58 4.56
N ASP A 85 -6.92 18.19 5.66
CA ASP A 85 -8.34 18.49 5.88
C ASP A 85 -8.74 19.67 4.98
N PRO A 86 -9.66 19.47 4.02
CA PRO A 86 -10.06 20.51 3.08
C PRO A 86 -10.76 21.71 3.75
N LYS A 87 -11.25 21.57 4.99
CA LYS A 87 -11.90 22.67 5.72
C LYS A 87 -10.89 23.54 6.47
N LYS A 88 -9.82 22.93 6.96
CA LYS A 88 -8.79 23.61 7.78
C LYS A 88 -7.56 24.00 6.96
N GLU A 89 -7.40 23.47 5.75
CA GLU A 89 -6.19 23.60 4.91
C GLU A 89 -4.91 23.16 5.65
N GLN A 90 -5.06 22.31 6.66
CA GLN A 90 -3.98 21.80 7.51
C GLN A 90 -4.02 20.27 7.50
N VAL A 91 -2.92 19.64 7.91
CA VAL A 91 -2.88 18.18 8.11
C VAL A 91 -3.93 17.79 9.13
N THR A 92 -4.70 16.73 8.84
CA THR A 92 -5.70 16.20 9.75
C THR A 92 -5.08 15.84 11.11
N GLU A 93 -5.77 16.19 12.19
CA GLU A 93 -5.37 15.83 13.55
C GLU A 93 -5.80 14.39 13.89
N ASP A 94 -6.72 13.82 13.11
CA ASP A 94 -7.21 12.46 13.32
C ASP A 94 -6.19 11.43 12.82
N ARG A 95 -5.48 10.85 13.79
CA ARG A 95 -4.49 9.78 13.57
C ARG A 95 -5.09 8.59 12.82
N SER A 96 -6.35 8.24 13.08
CA SER A 96 -6.98 7.09 12.44
C SER A 96 -7.11 7.28 10.93
N VAL A 97 -7.41 8.51 10.50
CA VAL A 97 -7.46 8.90 9.09
C VAL A 97 -6.07 8.82 8.46
N ILE A 98 -5.04 9.38 9.10
CA ILE A 98 -3.66 9.32 8.59
C ILE A 98 -3.22 7.87 8.40
N VAL A 99 -3.46 7.00 9.39
CA VAL A 99 -3.10 5.57 9.32
C VAL A 99 -3.88 4.88 8.20
N SER A 100 -5.18 5.14 8.08
CA SER A 100 -6.00 4.56 7.00
C SER A 100 -5.49 4.94 5.62
N LYS A 101 -5.15 6.22 5.41
CA LYS A 101 -4.54 6.71 4.17
C LYS A 101 -3.15 6.11 3.95
N ALA A 102 -2.31 6.01 4.98
CA ALA A 102 -0.99 5.40 4.86
C ALA A 102 -1.09 3.92 4.44
N THR A 103 -2.04 3.18 5.02
CA THR A 103 -2.38 1.82 4.59
C THR A 103 -2.82 1.78 3.12
N GLN A 104 -3.69 2.69 2.69
CA GLN A 104 -4.15 2.75 1.31
C GLN A 104 -3.02 2.95 0.29
N TYR A 105 -2.05 3.81 0.58
CA TYR A 105 -0.98 4.16 -0.36
C TYR A 105 0.26 3.27 -0.26
N PHE A 106 0.63 2.80 0.93
CA PHE A 106 1.91 2.10 1.14
C PHE A 106 1.77 0.60 1.40
N GLN A 107 0.57 0.11 1.74
CA GLN A 107 0.35 -1.32 1.90
C GLN A 107 -0.12 -1.93 0.56
N ALA A 108 0.54 -2.99 0.14
CA ALA A 108 0.15 -3.73 -1.06
C ALA A 108 -1.26 -4.30 -0.91
N ASN A 109 -2.24 -3.72 -1.61
CA ASN A 109 -3.52 -4.39 -1.87
C ASN A 109 -3.30 -5.44 -2.96
N ARG A 110 -2.73 -6.60 -2.59
CA ARG A 110 -2.71 -7.73 -3.51
C ARG A 110 -4.14 -8.17 -3.72
N SER A 111 -4.67 -8.00 -4.94
CA SER A 111 -6.06 -8.37 -5.28
C SER A 111 -6.42 -9.81 -4.97
N MET A 112 -5.44 -10.68 -4.74
CA MET A 112 -5.65 -12.09 -4.40
C MET A 112 -5.99 -12.35 -2.93
N ILE A 113 -5.64 -11.47 -1.99
CA ILE A 113 -5.90 -11.66 -0.56
C ILE A 113 -6.53 -10.39 -0.01
N LEU A 114 -7.83 -10.48 0.26
CA LEU A 114 -8.58 -9.42 0.93
C LEU A 114 -8.27 -9.48 2.43
N ASN A 115 -7.60 -8.46 2.96
CA ASN A 115 -7.51 -8.28 4.41
C ASN A 115 -8.92 -7.96 4.95
N PRO A 116 -9.46 -8.73 5.92
CA PRO A 116 -10.77 -8.46 6.52
C PRO A 116 -10.81 -7.15 7.32
N GLN A 117 -9.67 -6.70 7.82
CA GLN A 117 -9.54 -5.48 8.63
C GLN A 117 -9.53 -4.20 7.79
N THR A 118 -9.42 -4.31 6.47
CA THR A 118 -9.45 -3.15 5.58
C THR A 118 -10.90 -2.80 5.24
N THR A 119 -11.39 -1.67 5.77
CA THR A 119 -12.70 -1.12 5.41
C THR A 119 -12.73 -0.82 3.91
N ARG A 120 -13.70 -1.38 3.20
CA ARG A 120 -13.95 -1.10 1.79
C ARG A 120 -15.26 -0.36 1.66
N ASN A 121 -15.30 0.61 0.75
CA ASN A 121 -16.52 1.35 0.47
C ASN A 121 -17.56 0.40 -0.15
N ASN A 122 -18.81 0.53 0.28
CA ASN A 122 -19.92 -0.17 -0.36
C ASN A 122 -20.10 0.39 -1.77
N VAL A 123 -20.14 -0.50 -2.76
CA VAL A 123 -20.39 -0.14 -4.16
C VAL A 123 -21.81 -0.58 -4.49
N THR A 124 -22.64 0.36 -4.95
CA THR A 124 -23.97 0.05 -5.47
C THR A 124 -23.82 -0.51 -6.89
N MET A 125 -24.15 -1.78 -7.07
CA MET A 125 -24.17 -2.41 -8.39
C MET A 125 -25.51 -2.14 -9.09
N GLN A 126 -25.50 -1.93 -10.41
CA GLN A 126 -26.73 -1.75 -11.18
C GLN A 126 -27.51 -3.08 -11.24
N ALA A 127 -28.82 -3.03 -11.04
CA ALA A 127 -29.65 -4.25 -11.01
C ALA A 127 -29.73 -4.95 -12.38
N ASP A 128 -29.76 -4.21 -13.49
CA ASP A 128 -29.79 -4.74 -14.86
C ASP A 128 -28.38 -4.88 -15.47
N SER A 129 -27.43 -5.34 -14.66
CA SER A 129 -26.05 -5.57 -15.10
C SER A 129 -25.82 -7.02 -15.52
N PHE A 130 -24.97 -7.22 -16.52
CA PHE A 130 -24.57 -8.56 -16.97
C PHE A 130 -23.38 -9.06 -16.13
N TRP A 131 -23.54 -10.21 -15.48
CA TRP A 131 -22.48 -10.83 -14.69
C TRP A 131 -21.77 -11.90 -15.51
N TYR A 132 -20.48 -11.74 -15.73
CA TYR A 132 -19.63 -12.71 -16.42
C TYR A 132 -18.70 -13.37 -15.41
N GLU A 133 -18.95 -14.65 -15.13
CA GLU A 133 -18.11 -15.49 -14.29
C GLU A 133 -17.30 -16.44 -15.17
N ASP A 134 -15.96 -16.33 -15.09
CA ASP A 134 -15.04 -17.29 -15.71
C ASP A 134 -14.20 -17.99 -14.65
N ASN A 135 -14.37 -19.30 -14.54
CA ASN A 135 -13.69 -20.15 -13.57
C ASN A 135 -12.35 -20.70 -14.07
N ARG A 136 -11.88 -20.28 -15.25
CA ARG A 136 -10.57 -20.67 -15.78
C ARG A 136 -9.44 -19.93 -15.05
N ARG A 137 -8.30 -20.62 -14.88
CA ARG A 137 -7.07 -20.03 -14.30
C ARG A 137 -6.52 -18.88 -15.14
N ILE A 138 -6.72 -18.94 -16.45
CA ILE A 138 -6.37 -17.90 -17.42
C ILE A 138 -7.64 -17.67 -18.25
N TYR A 139 -8.12 -16.43 -18.27
CA TYR A 139 -9.28 -16.05 -19.05
C TYR A 139 -8.97 -14.83 -19.90
N GLN A 140 -9.57 -14.77 -21.08
CA GLN A 140 -9.55 -13.61 -21.97
C GLN A 140 -11.01 -13.26 -22.24
N VAL A 141 -11.40 -12.02 -21.92
CA VAL A 141 -12.75 -11.52 -22.20
C VAL A 141 -12.69 -10.75 -23.51
N THR A 142 -13.45 -11.20 -24.51
CA THR A 142 -13.63 -10.48 -25.78
C THR A 142 -15.11 -10.28 -26.03
N ARG A 143 -15.57 -9.03 -26.08
CA ARG A 143 -16.97 -8.66 -26.32
C ARG A 143 -17.02 -7.63 -27.45
N PRO A 144 -17.57 -7.97 -28.62
CA PRO A 144 -17.64 -7.04 -29.75
C PRO A 144 -18.71 -5.93 -29.54
N GLN A 145 -19.72 -6.16 -28.71
CA GLN A 145 -20.78 -5.19 -28.36
C GLN A 145 -21.04 -5.22 -26.85
N ILE A 146 -21.19 -4.05 -26.24
CA ILE A 146 -21.44 -3.86 -24.80
C ILE A 146 -22.74 -3.06 -24.67
N ASP A 147 -23.86 -3.77 -24.53
CA ASP A 147 -25.19 -3.16 -24.47
C ASP A 147 -25.59 -2.76 -23.04
N ARG A 148 -24.96 -3.38 -22.03
CA ARG A 148 -25.24 -3.18 -20.60
C ARG A 148 -23.95 -3.20 -19.78
N THR A 149 -23.98 -2.57 -18.61
CA THR A 149 -22.88 -2.62 -17.64
C THR A 149 -22.54 -4.07 -17.33
N THR A 150 -21.30 -4.45 -17.60
CA THR A 150 -20.81 -5.82 -17.40
C THR A 150 -19.90 -5.87 -16.18
N HIS A 151 -20.22 -6.74 -15.24
CA HIS A 151 -19.38 -7.04 -14.08
C HIS A 151 -18.61 -8.35 -14.33
N LEU A 152 -17.29 -8.27 -14.28
CA LEU A 152 -16.41 -9.44 -14.36
C LEU A 152 -16.18 -9.98 -12.96
N MET A 153 -16.56 -11.24 -12.72
CA MET A 153 -16.32 -11.90 -11.45
C MET A 153 -14.95 -12.58 -11.48
N ILE A 154 -14.03 -12.08 -10.65
CA ILE A 154 -12.71 -12.68 -10.48
C ILE A 154 -12.74 -13.52 -9.21
N ARG A 155 -12.54 -14.83 -9.37
CA ARG A 155 -12.43 -15.72 -8.21
C ARG A 155 -11.16 -15.41 -7.42
N LEU A 156 -11.33 -15.20 -6.12
CA LEU A 156 -10.23 -15.11 -5.18
C LEU A 156 -9.78 -16.53 -4.82
N VAL A 157 -8.51 -16.83 -5.07
CA VAL A 157 -7.91 -18.13 -4.74
C VAL A 157 -6.73 -17.93 -3.79
N SER A 158 -6.63 -18.77 -2.76
CA SER A 158 -5.45 -18.82 -1.89
C SER A 158 -4.33 -19.59 -2.60
N PHE A 159 -3.23 -18.92 -2.97
CA PHE A 159 -2.06 -19.56 -3.59
C PHE A 159 -1.07 -20.12 -2.54
N PRO A 160 -0.29 -21.17 -2.88
CA PRO A 160 -0.40 -22.02 -4.07
C PRO A 160 -1.25 -23.28 -3.80
N GLN A 161 -2.09 -23.66 -4.77
CA GLN A 161 -2.83 -24.93 -4.78
C GLN A 161 -1.99 -26.12 -5.26
N ASN A 162 -0.72 -25.89 -5.60
CA ASN A 162 0.21 -26.96 -5.95
C ASN A 162 0.94 -27.39 -4.67
N ARG A 163 0.58 -28.57 -4.14
CA ARG A 163 1.54 -29.40 -3.43
C ARG A 163 2.38 -30.09 -4.51
N PHE A 164 3.68 -29.86 -4.50
CA PHE A 164 4.62 -30.81 -5.13
C PHE A 164 4.70 -32.05 -4.25
#